data_AF-A0A6G1S040-F1
#
_entry.id   AF-A0A6G1S040-F1
#
_cell.length_a   1.000
_cell.length_b   1.000
_cell.length_c   1.000
_cell.angle_alpha   90.00
_cell.angle_beta   90.00
_cell.angle_gamma   90.00
#
_symmetry.space_group_name_H-M   'P 1'
#
loop_
_entity.id
_entity.type
_entity.pdbx_description
1 polymer ?
#
loop_
_entity_poly.entity_id
_entity_poly.type
_entity_poly.pdbx_seq_one_letter_code
_entity_poly.pdbx_strand_id
1 'polypeptide(L)'
;VLLIEAFYGGSHKQLMDLLQEELREDCVLCTLPAKKWHWKARTAALHFMQTVPASTDYRILFASSVLNLAELTALRPDLGKLKKILYFHENQLAYPVQKC
;
A
#
# COMPACT_ATOMS: atom_id res chain seq x y z
N VAL A 1 -10.30 6.90 4.41
CA VAL A 1 -9.05 6.10 4.52
C VAL A 1 -8.48 5.90 3.13
N LEU A 2 -7.18 6.09 2.93
CA LEU A 2 -6.52 5.79 1.65
C LEU A 2 -5.86 4.42 1.75
N LEU A 3 -6.30 3.47 0.92
CA LEU A 3 -5.73 2.12 0.81
C LEU A 3 -4.87 2.06 -0.45
N ILE A 4 -3.58 1.74 -0.31
CA ILE A 4 -2.66 1.62 -1.45
C ILE A 4 -2.05 0.22 -1.51
N GLU A 5 -2.26 -0.49 -2.61
CA GLU A 5 -1.65 -1.81 -2.85
C GLU A 5 -0.84 -1.82 -4.15
N ALA A 6 0.49 -1.87 -4.02
CA ALA A 6 1.41 -1.91 -5.14
C ALA A 6 1.44 -3.28 -5.86
N PHE A 7 0.91 -4.32 -5.23
CA PHE A 7 0.84 -5.68 -5.75
C PHE A 7 -0.54 -6.31 -5.46
N TYR A 8 -1.54 -5.90 -6.22
CA TYR A 8 -2.92 -6.31 -5.98
C TYR A 8 -3.24 -7.63 -6.69
N GLY A 9 -3.04 -8.74 -5.96
CA GLY A 9 -3.34 -10.10 -6.40
C GLY A 9 -3.13 -11.11 -5.27
N GLY A 10 -3.62 -12.34 -5.46
CA GLY A 10 -3.55 -13.38 -4.43
C GLY A 10 -4.11 -12.91 -3.08
N SER A 11 -3.39 -13.20 -2.00
CA SER A 11 -3.80 -12.84 -0.63
C SER A 11 -3.68 -11.33 -0.34
N HIS A 12 -2.86 -10.56 -1.06
CA HIS A 12 -2.87 -9.09 -0.95
C HIS A 12 -4.21 -8.51 -1.40
N LYS A 13 -4.73 -9.03 -2.52
CA LYS A 13 -6.06 -8.63 -3.02
C LYS A 13 -7.15 -8.98 -2.00
N GLN A 14 -7.13 -10.19 -1.44
CA GLN A 14 -8.12 -10.62 -0.44
C GLN A 14 -8.16 -9.68 0.77
N LEU A 15 -7.00 -9.26 1.28
CA LEU A 15 -6.92 -8.29 2.37
C LEU A 15 -7.53 -6.93 1.97
N MET A 16 -7.16 -6.41 0.81
CA MET A 16 -7.62 -5.09 0.36
C MET A 16 -9.11 -5.09 0.07
N ASP A 17 -9.65 -6.17 -0.49
CA ASP A 17 -11.07 -6.35 -0.75
C ASP A 17 -11.87 -6.38 0.56
N LEU A 18 -11.39 -7.13 1.56
CA LEU A 18 -12.00 -7.16 2.88
C LEU A 18 -11.99 -5.78 3.54
N LEU A 19 -10.85 -5.08 3.51
CA LEU A 19 -10.76 -3.73 4.07
C LEU A 19 -11.69 -2.75 3.34
N GLN A 20 -11.80 -2.86 2.02
CA GLN A 20 -12.71 -2.02 1.24
C GLN A 20 -14.17 -2.34 1.55
N GLU A 21 -14.52 -3.61 1.74
CA GLU A 21 -15.88 -4.03 2.11
C GLU A 21 -16.29 -3.51 3.50
N GLU A 22 -15.38 -3.60 4.48
CA GLU A 22 -15.63 -3.14 5.86
C GLU A 22 -15.68 -1.61 5.97
N LEU A 23 -14.85 -0.89 5.20
CA LEU A 23 -14.80 0.58 5.22
C LEU A 23 -15.80 1.24 4.26
N ARG A 24 -16.25 0.53 3.22
CA ARG A 24 -17.19 1.01 2.20
C ARG A 24 -16.76 2.38 1.63
N GLU A 25 -17.68 3.35 1.65
CA GLU A 25 -17.49 4.73 1.14
C GLU A 25 -16.45 5.53 1.96
N ASP A 26 -16.07 5.07 3.16
CA ASP A 26 -15.05 5.73 3.97
C ASP A 26 -13.63 5.41 3.50
N CYS A 27 -13.46 4.75 2.35
CA CYS A 27 -12.14 4.48 1.79
C CYS A 27 -12.01 4.70 0.28
N VAL A 28 -10.79 5.06 -0.13
CA VAL A 28 -10.36 5.12 -1.53
C VAL A 28 -9.28 4.08 -1.73
N LEU A 29 -9.50 3.16 -2.68
CA LEU A 29 -8.58 2.08 -3.01
C LEU A 29 -7.78 2.42 -4.27
N CYS A 30 -6.46 2.43 -4.18
CA CYS A 30 -5.53 2.63 -5.29
C CYS A 30 -4.63 1.40 -5.44
N THR A 31 -4.62 0.78 -6.61
CA THR A 31 -3.94 -0.51 -6.81
C THR A 31 -3.09 -0.56 -8.07
N LEU A 32 -2.12 -1.47 -8.07
CA LEU A 32 -1.36 -1.87 -9.25
C LEU A 32 -1.49 -3.39 -9.46
N PRO A 33 -1.53 -3.88 -10.72
CA PRO A 33 -1.63 -5.30 -10.99
C PRO A 33 -0.49 -6.10 -10.35
N ALA A 34 -0.81 -7.31 -9.86
CA ALA A 34 0.15 -8.27 -9.31
C ALA A 34 1.09 -8.88 -10.37
N LYS A 35 1.91 -8.03 -11.00
CA LYS A 35 2.92 -8.40 -11.99
C LYS A 35 4.21 -7.63 -11.71
N LYS A 36 5.34 -8.29 -11.93
CA LYS A 36 6.69 -7.70 -11.82
C LYS A 36 6.91 -7.01 -10.46
N TRP A 37 6.70 -7.72 -9.36
CA TRP A 37 6.73 -7.15 -8.00
C TRP A 37 8.03 -6.40 -7.67
N HIS A 38 9.19 -6.88 -8.13
CA HIS A 38 10.47 -6.18 -7.97
C HIS A 38 10.44 -4.76 -8.55
N TRP A 39 9.78 -4.57 -9.68
CA TRP A 39 9.58 -3.25 -10.29
C TRP A 39 8.60 -2.43 -9.47
N LYS A 40 7.49 -3.02 -9.01
CA LYS A 40 6.52 -2.35 -8.14
C LYS A 40 7.17 -1.85 -6.85
N ALA A 41 8.06 -2.64 -6.25
CA ALA A 41 8.79 -2.24 -5.06
C ALA A 41 9.65 -0.98 -5.24
N ARG A 42 10.13 -0.73 -6.46
CA ARG A 42 11.00 0.42 -6.78
C ARG A 42 10.26 1.60 -7.41
N THR A 43 9.15 1.38 -8.10
CA THR A 43 8.53 2.42 -8.94
C THR A 43 7.10 2.74 -8.59
N ALA A 44 6.44 1.97 -7.71
CA ALA A 44 5.05 2.22 -7.37
C ALA A 44 4.84 3.59 -6.71
N ALA A 45 5.80 4.08 -5.92
CA ALA A 45 5.71 5.42 -5.32
C ALA A 45 5.63 6.53 -6.39
N LEU A 46 6.45 6.46 -7.43
CA LEU A 46 6.41 7.40 -8.57
C LEU A 46 5.10 7.33 -9.35
N HIS A 47 4.52 6.13 -9.46
CA HIS A 47 3.20 5.98 -10.08
C HIS A 47 2.10 6.60 -9.21
N PHE A 48 2.06 6.25 -7.92
CA PHE A 48 1.01 6.68 -7.01
C PHE A 48 1.09 8.16 -6.65
N MET A 49 2.26 8.82 -6.71
CA MET A 49 2.31 10.28 -6.54
C MET A 49 1.46 11.01 -7.60
N GLN A 50 1.31 10.42 -8.79
CA GLN A 50 0.55 10.97 -9.91
C GLN A 50 -0.91 10.52 -9.91
N THR A 51 -1.19 9.29 -9.51
CA THR A 51 -2.52 8.68 -9.67
C THR A 51 -3.40 8.72 -8.41
N VAL A 52 -2.82 8.87 -7.22
CA VAL A 52 -3.62 9.03 -5.99
C VAL A 52 -4.33 10.38 -6.01
N PRO A 53 -5.68 10.40 -5.97
CA PRO A 53 -6.45 11.65 -5.99
C PRO A 53 -6.08 12.55 -4.82
N ALA A 54 -5.94 13.84 -5.05
CA ALA A 54 -5.79 14.80 -3.97
C ALA A 54 -7.11 14.89 -3.18
N SER A 55 -7.04 14.78 -1.86
CA SER A 55 -8.18 14.98 -0.97
C SER A 55 -7.70 15.49 0.39
N THR A 56 -8.46 16.40 0.98
CA THR A 56 -8.26 16.88 2.34
C THR A 56 -8.86 15.95 3.40
N ASP A 57 -9.68 14.99 2.99
CA ASP A 57 -10.49 14.16 3.88
C ASP A 57 -9.74 12.90 4.31
N TYR A 58 -8.64 12.58 3.62
CA TYR A 58 -7.75 11.51 4.06
C TYR A 58 -7.20 11.80 5.44
N ARG A 59 -7.33 10.81 6.34
CA ARG A 59 -6.77 10.85 7.69
C ARG A 59 -5.79 9.71 7.96
N ILE A 60 -5.99 8.58 7.27
CA ILE A 60 -5.21 7.35 7.40
C ILE A 60 -4.76 6.91 6.01
N LEU A 61 -3.48 6.52 5.90
CA LEU A 61 -2.89 5.86 4.75
C LEU A 61 -2.49 4.45 5.16
N PHE A 62 -3.10 3.45 4.54
CA PHE A 62 -2.75 2.05 4.68
C PHE A 62 -2.02 1.58 3.42
N ALA A 63 -0.91 0.86 3.58
CA ALA A 63 -0.20 0.27 2.46
C ALA A 63 0.46 -1.06 2.83
N SER A 64 0.70 -1.91 1.83
CA SER A 64 1.54 -3.11 2.00
C SER A 64 3.03 -2.76 1.92
N SER A 65 3.87 -3.63 2.48
CA SER A 65 5.35 -3.49 2.45
C SER A 65 5.97 -3.58 1.05
N VAL A 66 5.20 -3.92 0.01
CA VAL A 66 5.66 -3.82 -1.37
C VAL A 66 5.80 -2.36 -1.80
N LEU A 67 5.00 -1.44 -1.25
CA LEU A 67 5.13 -0.02 -1.57
C LEU A 67 6.31 0.60 -0.80
N ASN A 68 7.19 1.31 -1.52
CA ASN A 68 8.12 2.24 -0.88
C ASN A 68 7.37 3.45 -0.31
N LEU A 69 6.82 3.29 0.90
CA LEU A 69 5.97 4.30 1.53
C LEU A 69 6.75 5.58 1.86
N ALA A 70 8.02 5.47 2.26
CA ALA A 70 8.85 6.63 2.58
C ALA A 70 9.00 7.55 1.35
N GLU A 71 9.31 6.98 0.19
CA GLU A 71 9.41 7.71 -1.08
C GLU A 71 8.09 8.37 -1.46
N LEU A 72 6.96 7.65 -1.38
CA LEU A 72 5.66 8.23 -1.67
C LEU A 72 5.35 9.43 -0.77
N THR A 73 5.60 9.32 0.54
CA THR A 73 5.33 10.43 1.48
C THR A 73 6.27 11.61 1.31
N ALA A 74 7.50 11.40 0.82
CA ALA A 74 8.43 12.47 0.47
C ALA A 74 7.98 13.20 -0.80
N LEU A 75 7.47 12.47 -1.81
CA LEU A 75 6.96 13.02 -3.06
C LEU A 75 5.58 13.68 -2.92
N ARG A 76 4.80 13.28 -1.92
CA ARG A 76 3.45 13.79 -1.62
C ARG A 76 3.35 14.24 -0.15
N PRO A 77 3.79 15.48 0.17
CA PRO A 77 3.73 16.01 1.54
C PRO A 77 2.31 16.02 2.14
N ASP A 78 1.28 16.14 1.30
CA ASP A 78 -0.12 16.04 1.69
C ASP A 78 -0.50 14.64 2.21
N LEU A 79 0.18 13.59 1.76
CA LEU A 79 0.05 12.24 2.29
C LEU A 79 0.97 11.99 3.50
N GLY A 80 2.10 12.71 3.59
CA GLY A 80 3.06 12.58 4.68
C GLY A 80 2.49 12.89 6.08
N LYS A 81 1.52 13.80 6.16
CA LYS A 81 0.81 14.18 7.40
C LYS A 81 -0.19 13.15 7.91
N LEU A 82 -0.56 12.17 7.09
CA LEU A 82 -1.57 11.16 7.46
C LEU A 82 -1.04 10.24 8.55
N LYS A 83 -1.94 9.55 9.27
CA LYS A 83 -1.54 8.39 10.07
C LYS A 83 -1.20 7.25 9.12
N LYS A 84 0.01 6.71 9.20
CA LYS A 84 0.50 5.64 8.31
C LYS A 84 0.37 4.29 8.98
N ILE A 85 -0.17 3.32 8.26
CA ILE A 85 -0.22 1.91 8.64
C ILE A 85 0.48 1.14 7.53
N LEU A 86 1.59 0.49 7.85
CA LEU A 86 2.32 -0.36 6.93
C LEU A 86 2.12 -1.82 7.31
N TYR A 87 1.50 -2.58 6.42
CA TYR A 87 1.21 -3.99 6.63
C TYR A 87 2.23 -4.86 5.89
N PHE A 88 2.95 -5.69 6.65
CA PHE A 88 3.92 -6.64 6.10
C PHE A 88 3.21 -7.95 5.79
N HIS A 89 2.79 -8.09 4.52
CA HIS A 89 2.03 -9.26 4.05
C HIS A 89 2.84 -10.56 4.14
N GLU A 90 4.14 -10.47 3.88
CA GLU A 90 5.11 -11.51 4.17
C GLU A 90 6.29 -10.88 4.92
N ASN A 91 6.58 -11.38 6.12
CA ASN A 91 7.68 -10.89 6.92
C ASN A 91 8.87 -11.85 6.85
N GLN A 92 9.83 -11.53 5.97
CA GLN A 92 11.08 -12.29 5.83
C GLN A 92 11.95 -12.27 7.09
N LEU A 93 11.76 -11.31 8.02
CA LEU A 93 12.45 -11.28 9.31
C LEU A 93 11.91 -12.32 10.30
N ALA A 94 10.66 -12.76 10.10
CA ALA A 94 10.01 -13.78 10.92
C ALA A 94 9.93 -15.14 10.22
N TYR A 95 10.52 -15.28 9.02
CA TYR A 95 10.53 -16.56 8.34
C TYR A 95 11.34 -17.58 9.16
N PRO A 96 10.79 -18.78 9.43
CA PRO A 96 11.51 -19.79 10.18
C PRO A 96 12.77 -20.16 9.41
N VAL A 97 13.94 -19.95 10.03
CA VAL A 97 15.20 -20.50 9.54
C VAL A 97 15.04 -22.01 9.43
N GLN A 98 15.16 -22.55 8.21
CA GLN A 98 15.21 -24.00 8.01
C GLN A 98 16.40 -24.53 8.81
N LYS A 99 16.14 -25.45 9.76
CA LYS A 99 17.23 -26.20 10.39
C LYS A 99 17.81 -27.13 9.34
N CYS A 100 19.11 -26.98 9.07
CA CYS A 100 19.89 -27.93 8.27
C CYS A 100 19.91 -29.31 8.91
#